data_AF-A0A1E1JZ43-F1
#
_entry.id   AF-A0A1E1JZ43-F1
#
_cell.length_a   1.000
_cell.length_b   1.000
_cell.length_c   1.000
_cell.angle_alpha   90.00
_cell.angle_beta   90.00
_cell.angle_gamma   90.00
#
_symmetry.space_group_name_H-M   'P 1'
#
loop_
_entity.id
_entity.type
_entity.pdbx_description
1 polymer ?
#
loop_
_entity_poly.entity_id
_entity_poly.type
_entity_poly.pdbx_seq_one_letter_code
_entity_poly.pdbx_strand_id
1 'polypeptide(L)'
;MAGDRVEIPEYLTLQGLGALKMGQIRFRLSRASISHDSKASKPDLLPLLALAWLGLVEEDHDADPALLLKVKGWCGSLVSALEQDLSDAGIQKGPNKWSSIERLIRAEFREESSDDEDDEDDEDDDNDEDVEDTDEPNGEASGPLSKVAKFPTNAPKPMVMNLLLSLFYANIGTYAAEFAAAYPTCPVKTVARVLQVLDEVSAIKDRTHLTEICKEPRGDQYRLLSWLSSNFGSNITEATQASGLRIKGFPETVIQFVLANPVAGHNDLFNGHLRKAKGKSMLLFHGTTQRHLQSILRKGFTPAADIRFGAGLFMAENPQTSYYYAAKERGMKNHWKHWPKSPFEEWGILLACQVTGKGRPVRDDDPGTHVINKLDSIAIRYIFILPWGSIDEDLIRSAPARSVVKTEMEAAFKTIHEGIKDGNSAKDGGEEVVEPEVDQGSDEGEVQIVESGDYDYDEDEM
;
A
#
# COMPACT_ATOMS: atom_id res chain seq x y z
N MET A 1 -27.13 11.33 -24.61
CA MET A 1 -25.94 11.44 -23.74
C MET A 1 -25.13 10.19 -24.00
N ALA A 2 -24.07 10.28 -24.81
CA ALA A 2 -23.14 9.18 -24.95
C ALA A 2 -22.45 9.03 -23.59
N GLY A 3 -22.70 7.93 -22.88
CA GLY A 3 -21.99 7.65 -21.64
C GLY A 3 -20.53 7.38 -21.98
N ASP A 4 -19.61 7.95 -21.22
CA ASP A 4 -18.18 7.67 -21.35
C ASP A 4 -17.97 6.15 -21.37
N ARG A 5 -17.38 5.63 -22.44
CA ARG A 5 -17.10 4.20 -22.55
C ARG A 5 -16.04 3.82 -21.52
N VAL A 6 -16.30 2.73 -20.81
CA VAL A 6 -15.36 2.18 -19.84
C VAL A 6 -14.24 1.50 -20.60
N GLU A 7 -13.03 2.07 -20.58
CA GLU A 7 -11.83 1.39 -21.06
C GLU A 7 -11.45 0.25 -20.10
N ILE A 8 -11.24 -0.95 -20.65
CA ILE A 8 -10.81 -2.11 -19.86
C ILE A 8 -9.29 -2.05 -19.68
N PRO A 9 -8.75 -1.88 -18.46
CA PRO A 9 -7.31 -1.78 -18.25
C PRO A 9 -6.55 -3.04 -18.72
N GLU A 10 -5.37 -2.87 -19.34
CA GLU A 10 -4.58 -3.97 -19.91
C GLU A 10 -4.07 -4.98 -18.87
N TYR A 11 -3.88 -4.54 -17.62
CA TYR A 11 -3.40 -5.42 -16.54
C TYR A 11 -4.45 -6.40 -16.01
N LEU A 12 -5.73 -6.21 -16.35
CA LEU A 12 -6.79 -7.13 -15.95
C LEU A 12 -6.85 -8.30 -16.93
N THR A 13 -6.60 -9.52 -16.44
CA THR A 13 -6.61 -10.72 -17.28
C THR A 13 -7.59 -11.77 -16.75
N LEU A 14 -8.13 -12.60 -17.65
CA LEU A 14 -8.99 -13.74 -17.29
C LEU A 14 -8.20 -15.02 -16.96
N GLN A 15 -6.88 -14.90 -16.76
CA GLN A 15 -6.02 -16.05 -16.51
C GLN A 15 -6.43 -16.80 -15.23
N GLY A 16 -6.57 -18.12 -15.34
CA GLY A 16 -6.95 -18.98 -14.21
C GLY A 16 -8.44 -18.98 -13.86
N LEU A 17 -9.30 -18.23 -14.56
CA LEU A 17 -10.73 -18.17 -14.26
C LEU A 17 -11.41 -19.55 -14.33
N GLY A 18 -11.01 -20.38 -15.29
CA GLY A 18 -11.55 -21.74 -15.46
C GLY A 18 -11.22 -22.70 -14.32
N ALA A 19 -10.13 -22.46 -13.57
CA ALA A 19 -9.70 -23.30 -12.47
C ALA A 19 -10.54 -23.10 -11.19
N LEU A 20 -11.36 -22.05 -11.12
CA LEU A 20 -12.15 -21.75 -9.93
C LEU A 20 -13.25 -22.80 -9.68
N LYS A 21 -13.38 -23.21 -8.42
CA LYS A 21 -14.49 -24.04 -7.94
C LYS A 21 -15.76 -23.19 -7.76
N MET A 22 -16.94 -23.81 -7.80
CA MET A 22 -18.23 -23.12 -7.67
C MET A 22 -18.30 -22.19 -6.45
N GLY A 23 -17.87 -22.67 -5.29
CA GLY A 23 -17.86 -21.87 -4.06
C GLY A 23 -16.97 -20.63 -4.16
N GLN A 24 -15.84 -20.71 -4.88
CA GLN A 24 -14.95 -19.57 -5.11
C GLN A 24 -15.57 -18.56 -6.08
N ILE A 25 -16.30 -19.03 -7.09
CA ILE A 25 -17.01 -18.16 -8.05
C ILE A 25 -18.10 -17.37 -7.32
N ARG A 26 -18.98 -18.05 -6.59
CA ARG A 26 -20.05 -17.39 -5.80
C ARG A 26 -19.47 -16.45 -4.76
N PHE A 27 -18.44 -16.88 -4.03
CA PHE A 27 -17.74 -16.04 -3.07
C PHE A 27 -17.21 -14.76 -3.72
N ARG A 28 -16.61 -14.84 -4.92
CA ARG A 28 -16.10 -13.68 -5.64
C ARG A 28 -17.22 -12.77 -6.16
N LEU A 29 -18.30 -13.33 -6.70
CA LEU A 29 -19.47 -12.55 -7.13
C LEU A 29 -20.14 -11.84 -5.94
N SER A 30 -20.40 -12.55 -4.83
CA SER A 30 -20.89 -11.94 -3.58
C SER A 30 -19.92 -10.91 -3.01
N ARG A 31 -18.60 -11.12 -3.19
CA ARG A 31 -17.60 -10.16 -2.73
C ARG A 31 -17.62 -8.88 -3.56
N ALA A 32 -17.91 -8.97 -4.84
CA ALA A 32 -18.09 -7.83 -5.75
C ALA A 32 -19.52 -7.24 -5.70
N SER A 33 -20.36 -7.67 -4.74
CA SER A 33 -21.77 -7.27 -4.64
C SER A 33 -22.60 -7.53 -5.91
N ILE A 34 -22.20 -8.52 -6.72
CA ILE A 34 -22.92 -8.88 -7.94
C ILE A 34 -23.99 -9.91 -7.59
N SER A 35 -25.25 -9.51 -7.82
CA SER A 35 -26.41 -10.39 -7.66
C SER A 35 -26.29 -11.59 -8.58
N HIS A 36 -26.54 -12.78 -8.03
CA HIS A 36 -26.54 -14.01 -8.80
C HIS A 36 -27.47 -15.06 -8.19
N ASP A 37 -28.01 -15.92 -9.03
CA ASP A 37 -28.82 -17.03 -8.55
C ASP A 37 -27.93 -18.05 -7.81
N SER A 38 -28.25 -18.28 -6.53
CA SER A 38 -27.63 -19.31 -5.69
C SER A 38 -27.72 -20.74 -6.25
N LYS A 39 -28.62 -20.99 -7.21
CA LYS A 39 -28.79 -22.26 -7.91
C LYS A 39 -28.12 -22.30 -9.28
N ALA A 40 -27.61 -21.17 -9.77
CA ALA A 40 -26.94 -21.09 -11.06
C ALA A 40 -25.74 -22.04 -11.15
N SER A 41 -25.55 -22.60 -12.33
CA SER A 41 -24.46 -23.53 -12.64
C SER A 41 -23.15 -22.77 -12.90
N LYS A 42 -22.02 -23.48 -12.95
CA LYS A 42 -20.71 -22.87 -13.21
C LYS A 42 -20.66 -22.19 -14.59
N PRO A 43 -21.22 -22.80 -15.66
CA PRO A 43 -21.36 -22.12 -16.95
C PRO A 43 -22.21 -20.84 -16.94
N ASP A 44 -23.16 -20.71 -16.00
CA ASP A 44 -23.97 -19.49 -15.89
C ASP A 44 -23.25 -18.38 -15.10
N LEU A 45 -22.44 -18.75 -14.11
CA LEU A 45 -21.75 -17.80 -13.24
C LEU A 45 -20.39 -17.34 -13.77
N LEU A 46 -19.71 -18.16 -14.57
CA LEU A 46 -18.40 -17.82 -15.14
C LEU A 46 -18.42 -16.58 -16.05
N PRO A 47 -19.39 -16.42 -16.98
CA PRO A 47 -19.48 -15.24 -17.83
C PRO A 47 -19.66 -13.96 -17.01
N LEU A 48 -20.53 -14.01 -16.01
CA LEU A 48 -20.78 -12.90 -15.11
C LEU A 48 -19.52 -12.52 -14.33
N LEU A 49 -18.79 -13.52 -13.81
CA LEU A 49 -17.51 -13.28 -13.12
C LEU A 49 -16.43 -12.75 -14.07
N ALA A 50 -16.38 -13.20 -15.33
CA ALA A 50 -15.42 -12.71 -16.31
C ALA A 50 -15.64 -11.22 -16.60
N LEU A 51 -16.89 -10.82 -16.84
CA LEU A 51 -17.25 -9.42 -17.07
C LEU A 51 -16.99 -8.56 -15.83
N ALA A 52 -17.36 -9.03 -14.65
CA ALA A 52 -17.05 -8.38 -13.38
C ALA A 52 -15.54 -8.16 -13.19
N TRP A 53 -14.73 -9.16 -13.51
CA TRP A 53 -13.27 -9.09 -13.36
C TRP A 53 -12.65 -8.05 -14.28
N LEU A 54 -13.20 -7.89 -15.49
CA LEU A 54 -12.77 -6.86 -16.44
C LEU A 54 -13.39 -5.48 -16.14
N GLY A 55 -14.16 -5.33 -15.07
CA GLY A 55 -14.78 -4.06 -14.68
C GLY A 55 -16.00 -3.68 -15.52
N LEU A 56 -16.62 -4.65 -16.21
CA LEU A 56 -17.76 -4.43 -17.10
C LEU A 56 -19.13 -4.66 -16.43
N VAL A 57 -19.12 -5.14 -15.18
CA VAL A 57 -20.31 -5.32 -14.34
C VAL A 57 -20.00 -4.70 -12.98
N GLU A 58 -20.78 -3.69 -12.60
CA GLU A 58 -20.65 -2.97 -11.34
C GLU A 58 -21.67 -3.47 -10.29
N GLU A 59 -21.51 -3.04 -9.05
CA GLU A 59 -22.54 -3.18 -8.00
C GLU A 59 -23.84 -2.48 -8.45
N ASP A 60 -24.97 -3.16 -8.23
CA ASP A 60 -26.32 -2.72 -8.59
C ASP A 60 -26.62 -2.53 -10.10
N HIS A 61 -25.69 -2.90 -10.98
CA HIS A 61 -25.90 -2.85 -12.43
C HIS A 61 -25.86 -4.26 -13.01
N ASP A 62 -26.95 -4.65 -13.68
CA ASP A 62 -26.96 -5.88 -14.44
C ASP A 62 -25.99 -5.76 -15.62
N ALA A 63 -25.27 -6.85 -15.90
CA ALA A 63 -24.46 -6.94 -17.11
C ALA A 63 -25.34 -6.68 -18.34
N ASP A 64 -24.79 -6.02 -19.37
CA ASP A 64 -25.46 -5.92 -20.66
C ASP A 64 -25.90 -7.34 -21.09
N PRO A 65 -27.21 -7.60 -21.23
CA PRO A 65 -27.72 -8.94 -21.53
C PRO A 65 -27.17 -9.51 -22.83
N ALA A 66 -26.90 -8.66 -23.84
CA ALA A 66 -26.37 -9.09 -25.12
C ALA A 66 -24.92 -9.54 -24.98
N LEU A 67 -24.09 -8.73 -24.32
CA LEU A 67 -22.70 -9.08 -24.03
C LEU A 67 -22.61 -10.32 -23.14
N LEU A 68 -23.40 -10.40 -22.07
CA LEU A 68 -23.42 -11.55 -21.17
C LEU A 68 -23.77 -12.85 -21.93
N LEU A 69 -24.69 -12.78 -22.89
CA LEU A 69 -25.04 -13.91 -23.74
C LEU A 69 -23.88 -14.32 -24.67
N LYS A 70 -23.17 -13.36 -25.29
CA LYS A 70 -21.97 -13.64 -26.09
C LYS A 70 -20.88 -14.31 -25.26
N VAL A 71 -20.54 -13.75 -24.10
CA VAL A 71 -19.53 -14.30 -23.19
C VAL A 71 -19.93 -15.68 -22.68
N LYS A 72 -21.22 -15.92 -22.45
CA LYS A 72 -21.75 -17.25 -22.11
C LYS A 72 -21.53 -18.25 -23.23
N GLY A 73 -21.80 -17.86 -24.48
CA GLY A 73 -21.47 -18.64 -25.67
C GLY A 73 -19.99 -19.02 -25.70
N TRP A 74 -19.09 -18.03 -25.61
CA TRP A 74 -17.65 -18.25 -25.65
C TRP A 74 -17.12 -19.13 -24.51
N CYS A 75 -17.64 -18.94 -23.29
CA CYS A 75 -17.30 -19.80 -22.16
C CYS A 75 -17.70 -21.26 -22.40
N GLY A 76 -18.81 -21.51 -23.11
CA GLY A 76 -19.29 -22.84 -23.49
C GLY A 76 -18.61 -23.45 -24.72
N SER A 77 -18.07 -22.61 -25.61
CA SER A 77 -17.46 -23.04 -26.89
C SER A 77 -16.22 -23.90 -26.73
N LEU A 78 -15.98 -24.78 -27.71
CA LEU A 78 -14.71 -25.47 -27.89
C LEU A 78 -13.63 -24.46 -28.31
N VAL A 79 -12.36 -24.77 -28.04
CA VAL A 79 -11.24 -23.88 -28.41
C VAL A 79 -11.21 -23.62 -29.92
N SER A 80 -11.48 -24.61 -30.76
CA SER A 80 -11.53 -24.44 -32.22
C SER A 80 -12.64 -23.50 -32.69
N ALA A 81 -13.77 -23.46 -31.98
CA ALA A 81 -14.85 -22.51 -32.31
C ALA A 81 -14.46 -21.09 -31.90
N LEU A 82 -13.79 -20.91 -30.76
CA LEU A 82 -13.23 -19.61 -30.36
C LEU A 82 -12.15 -19.11 -31.31
N GLU A 83 -11.34 -20.01 -31.86
CA GLU A 83 -10.33 -19.67 -32.87
C GLU A 83 -10.98 -19.17 -34.17
N GLN A 84 -12.12 -19.75 -34.55
CA GLN A 84 -12.91 -19.25 -35.66
C GLN A 84 -13.49 -17.86 -35.35
N ASP A 85 -14.12 -17.68 -34.19
CA ASP A 85 -14.66 -16.38 -33.75
C ASP A 85 -13.57 -15.29 -33.73
N LEU A 86 -12.36 -15.63 -33.26
CA LEU A 86 -11.19 -14.74 -33.27
C LEU A 86 -10.74 -14.41 -34.69
N SER A 87 -10.67 -15.43 -35.57
CA SER A 87 -10.29 -15.24 -36.98
C SER A 87 -11.29 -14.36 -37.72
N ASP A 88 -12.59 -14.56 -37.48
CA ASP A 88 -13.67 -13.78 -38.10
C ASP A 88 -13.61 -12.31 -37.66
N ALA A 89 -13.16 -12.05 -36.43
CA ALA A 89 -12.94 -10.71 -35.88
C ALA A 89 -11.55 -10.11 -36.20
N GLY A 90 -10.68 -10.82 -36.91
CA GLY A 90 -9.31 -10.36 -37.20
C GLY A 90 -8.40 -10.28 -35.97
N ILE A 91 -8.71 -11.03 -34.91
CA ILE A 91 -7.99 -11.00 -33.63
C ILE A 91 -7.03 -12.18 -33.53
N GLN A 92 -5.79 -11.92 -33.14
CA GLN A 92 -4.83 -12.99 -32.89
C GLN A 92 -5.26 -13.89 -31.72
N LYS A 93 -5.03 -15.20 -31.87
CA LYS A 93 -5.29 -16.22 -30.84
C LYS A 93 -4.49 -15.96 -29.57
N GLY A 94 -5.14 -16.12 -28.41
CA GLY A 94 -4.49 -16.05 -27.11
C GLY A 94 -3.79 -17.36 -26.71
N PRO A 95 -2.85 -17.33 -25.75
CA PRO A 95 -2.10 -18.51 -25.31
C PRO A 95 -2.97 -19.62 -24.68
N ASN A 96 -4.19 -19.28 -24.27
CA ASN A 96 -5.16 -20.24 -23.75
C ASN A 96 -6.60 -19.77 -24.04
N LYS A 97 -7.58 -20.62 -23.73
CA LYS A 97 -9.01 -20.34 -23.92
C LYS A 97 -9.44 -19.02 -23.26
N TRP A 98 -8.99 -18.73 -22.04
CA TRP A 98 -9.43 -17.54 -21.31
C TRP A 98 -8.83 -16.26 -21.88
N SER A 99 -7.57 -16.30 -22.31
CA SER A 99 -6.97 -15.17 -23.04
C SER A 99 -7.66 -14.93 -24.39
N SER A 100 -8.18 -15.97 -25.03
CA SER A 100 -8.97 -15.83 -26.27
C SER A 100 -10.33 -15.18 -26.00
N ILE A 101 -11.04 -15.64 -24.97
CA ILE A 101 -12.31 -15.04 -24.51
C ILE A 101 -12.11 -13.57 -24.10
N GLU A 102 -11.03 -13.26 -23.38
CA GLU A 102 -10.70 -11.90 -22.97
C GLU A 102 -10.50 -10.98 -24.17
N ARG A 103 -9.76 -11.42 -25.21
CA ARG A 103 -9.55 -10.63 -26.43
C ARG A 103 -10.86 -10.38 -27.18
N LEU A 104 -11.73 -11.38 -27.27
CA LEU A 104 -13.08 -11.23 -27.86
C LEU A 104 -13.92 -10.20 -27.07
N ILE A 105 -13.92 -10.26 -25.73
CA ILE A 105 -14.61 -9.26 -24.90
C ILE A 105 -14.06 -7.85 -25.16
N ARG A 106 -12.73 -7.70 -25.22
CA ARG A 106 -12.10 -6.38 -25.46
C ARG A 106 -12.45 -5.83 -26.84
N ALA A 107 -12.54 -6.67 -27.86
CA ALA A 107 -12.88 -6.26 -29.22
C ALA A 107 -14.33 -5.75 -29.35
N GLU A 108 -15.28 -6.42 -28.69
CA GLU A 108 -16.68 -5.96 -28.63
C GLU A 108 -16.83 -4.54 -28.07
N PHE A 109 -15.89 -4.08 -27.23
CA PHE A 109 -15.90 -2.72 -26.68
C PHE A 109 -15.17 -1.69 -27.56
N ARG A 110 -14.36 -2.13 -28.53
CA ARG A 110 -13.59 -1.24 -29.42
C ARG A 110 -14.34 -0.83 -30.69
N GLU A 111 -15.31 -1.63 -31.15
CA GLU A 111 -15.83 -1.59 -32.52
C GLU A 111 -16.75 -0.42 -32.94
N GLU A 112 -16.78 0.72 -32.24
CA GLU A 112 -17.70 1.82 -32.59
C GLU A 112 -17.08 3.23 -32.54
N SER A 113 -15.76 3.37 -32.73
CA SER A 113 -15.11 4.70 -32.88
C SER A 113 -14.36 4.87 -34.20
N SER A 114 -14.82 4.21 -35.28
CA SER A 114 -14.32 4.50 -36.63
C SER A 114 -15.08 5.69 -37.22
N ASP A 115 -14.84 6.88 -36.69
CA ASP A 115 -14.94 8.10 -37.49
C ASP A 115 -13.51 8.40 -37.95
N ASP A 116 -13.25 8.00 -39.20
CA ASP A 116 -12.28 8.52 -40.16
C ASP A 116 -11.23 9.52 -39.64
N GLU A 117 -9.99 9.06 -39.43
CA GLU A 117 -8.81 9.84 -39.83
C GLU A 117 -7.83 8.87 -40.51
N ASP A 118 -7.87 8.92 -41.85
CA ASP A 118 -6.84 8.43 -42.75
C ASP A 118 -5.51 9.12 -42.38
N ASP A 119 -4.50 8.35 -41.98
CA ASP A 119 -3.12 8.78 -42.15
C ASP A 119 -2.31 7.57 -42.64
N GLU A 120 -1.88 7.71 -43.88
CA GLU A 120 -1.01 6.82 -44.64
C GLU A 120 0.43 6.85 -44.08
N ASP A 121 1.15 5.77 -44.39
CA ASP A 121 2.60 5.68 -44.51
C ASP A 121 3.46 5.67 -43.23
N ASP A 122 4.07 4.51 -42.94
CA ASP A 122 5.48 4.30 -43.27
C ASP A 122 5.89 2.84 -43.03
N GLU A 123 6.45 2.25 -44.08
CA GLU A 123 7.07 0.93 -44.12
C GLU A 123 8.48 0.93 -43.47
N ASP A 124 9.00 -0.29 -43.27
CA ASP A 124 10.39 -0.68 -42.98
C ASP A 124 10.87 -0.60 -41.51
N ASP A 125 11.10 -1.76 -40.89
CA ASP A 125 12.43 -2.37 -40.92
C ASP A 125 12.44 -3.79 -40.32
N ASP A 126 13.22 -4.65 -40.96
CA ASP A 126 13.40 -6.08 -40.72
C ASP A 126 14.33 -6.38 -39.50
N ASN A 127 14.35 -7.68 -39.17
CA ASN A 127 15.44 -8.48 -38.56
C ASN A 127 15.35 -8.93 -37.08
N ASP A 128 15.18 -10.25 -36.94
CA ASP A 128 16.13 -11.24 -36.36
C ASP A 128 16.66 -11.02 -34.92
N GLU A 129 16.82 -11.99 -34.02
CA GLU A 129 16.92 -13.44 -34.06
C GLU A 129 16.93 -13.96 -32.58
N ASP A 130 16.41 -15.17 -32.36
CA ASP A 130 16.92 -16.27 -31.52
C ASP A 130 17.29 -16.18 -30.00
N VAL A 131 16.57 -17.04 -29.26
CA VAL A 131 17.01 -18.13 -28.34
C VAL A 131 17.85 -17.79 -27.07
N GLU A 132 17.35 -18.16 -25.88
CA GLU A 132 17.94 -19.24 -25.06
C GLU A 132 17.09 -19.61 -23.81
N ASP A 133 16.91 -20.92 -23.65
CA ASP A 133 16.35 -21.63 -22.49
C ASP A 133 17.21 -21.43 -21.23
N THR A 134 16.58 -21.27 -20.07
CA THR A 134 17.26 -21.44 -18.78
C THR A 134 16.48 -22.38 -17.85
N ASP A 135 17.17 -23.46 -17.49
CA ASP A 135 16.74 -24.53 -16.59
C ASP A 135 16.47 -24.05 -15.15
N GLU A 136 15.30 -24.38 -14.61
CA GLU A 136 14.97 -24.26 -13.19
C GLU A 136 15.42 -25.52 -12.40
N PRO A 137 16.20 -25.38 -11.30
CA PRO A 137 16.44 -26.49 -10.40
C PRO A 137 15.35 -26.57 -9.30
N ASN A 138 14.60 -27.68 -9.33
CA ASN A 138 13.75 -28.14 -8.24
C ASN A 138 14.59 -28.56 -7.03
N GLY A 139 14.49 -27.81 -5.93
CA GLY A 139 15.07 -28.14 -4.62
C GLY A 139 14.03 -28.12 -3.52
N GLU A 140 13.30 -29.22 -3.35
CA GLU A 140 12.45 -29.44 -2.17
C GLU A 140 13.30 -29.79 -0.95
N ALA A 141 13.52 -28.82 -0.07
CA ALA A 141 14.10 -29.04 1.26
C ALA A 141 12.98 -29.11 2.31
N SER A 142 12.54 -30.33 2.64
CA SER A 142 11.69 -30.62 3.79
C SER A 142 12.52 -30.58 5.08
N GLY A 143 12.58 -29.41 5.72
CA GLY A 143 13.20 -29.23 7.03
C GLY A 143 12.29 -29.63 8.20
N PRO A 144 12.85 -30.10 9.33
CA PRO A 144 12.08 -30.61 10.47
C PRO A 144 11.27 -29.50 11.14
N LEU A 145 10.00 -29.81 11.47
CA LEU A 145 9.07 -28.94 12.21
C LEU A 145 9.69 -28.53 13.55
N SER A 146 10.26 -27.34 13.55
CA SER A 146 10.91 -26.67 14.68
C SER A 146 9.94 -26.43 15.83
N LYS A 147 10.52 -26.46 17.04
CA LYS A 147 9.90 -26.09 18.33
C LYS A 147 8.94 -24.92 18.13
N VAL A 148 7.71 -25.07 18.63
CA VAL A 148 6.68 -24.04 18.63
C VAL A 148 7.27 -22.76 19.22
N ALA A 149 7.56 -21.78 18.35
CA ALA A 149 8.08 -20.49 18.75
C ALA A 149 7.07 -19.86 19.71
N LYS A 150 7.51 -19.43 20.89
CA LYS A 150 6.66 -18.64 21.81
C LYS A 150 6.38 -17.29 21.16
N PHE A 151 5.24 -16.68 21.51
CA PHE A 151 4.88 -15.39 20.97
C PHE A 151 5.95 -14.39 21.41
N PRO A 152 6.39 -13.46 20.55
CA PRO A 152 7.46 -12.54 20.91
C PRO A 152 7.07 -11.76 22.16
N THR A 153 7.91 -11.80 23.20
CA THR A 153 7.74 -10.96 24.39
C THR A 153 7.71 -9.47 24.02
N ASN A 154 8.35 -9.13 22.90
CA ASN A 154 8.43 -7.78 22.34
C ASN A 154 7.42 -7.59 21.20
N ALA A 155 6.22 -8.14 21.32
CA ALA A 155 5.18 -7.93 20.31
C ALA A 155 4.92 -6.42 20.09
N PRO A 156 4.48 -6.00 18.90
CA PRO A 156 4.10 -4.61 18.63
C PRO A 156 2.97 -4.13 19.53
N LYS A 157 2.86 -2.80 19.65
CA LYS A 157 1.68 -2.20 20.30
C LYS A 157 0.40 -2.62 19.55
N PRO A 158 -0.75 -2.74 20.23
CA PRO A 158 -2.04 -3.10 19.64
C PRO A 158 -2.36 -2.33 18.35
N MET A 159 -2.16 -1.01 18.36
CA MET A 159 -2.44 -0.15 17.21
C MET A 159 -1.54 -0.46 16.00
N VAL A 160 -0.25 -0.74 16.23
CA VAL A 160 0.67 -1.18 15.18
C VAL A 160 0.24 -2.54 14.62
N MET A 161 -0.20 -3.45 15.47
CA MET A 161 -0.66 -4.77 15.03
C MET A 161 -1.93 -4.69 14.19
N ASN A 162 -2.88 -3.84 14.58
CA ASN A 162 -4.06 -3.55 13.76
C ASN A 162 -3.66 -2.97 12.40
N LEU A 163 -2.67 -2.07 12.37
CA LEU A 163 -2.18 -1.50 11.10
C LEU A 163 -1.65 -2.63 10.22
N LEU A 164 -0.73 -3.45 10.73
CA LEU A 164 -0.15 -4.58 9.99
C LEU A 164 -1.21 -5.54 9.44
N LEU A 165 -2.22 -5.89 10.25
CA LEU A 165 -3.33 -6.75 9.81
C LEU A 165 -4.11 -6.11 8.67
N SER A 166 -4.42 -4.82 8.79
CA SER A 166 -5.19 -4.08 7.79
C SER A 166 -4.42 -3.93 6.47
N LEU A 167 -3.12 -3.60 6.55
CA LEU A 167 -2.24 -3.50 5.39
C LEU A 167 -2.06 -4.85 4.70
N PHE A 168 -1.85 -5.91 5.48
CA PHE A 168 -1.70 -7.26 4.95
C PHE A 168 -2.98 -7.73 4.25
N TYR A 169 -4.14 -7.54 4.88
CA TYR A 169 -5.45 -7.88 4.31
C TYR A 169 -5.70 -7.14 2.98
N ALA A 170 -5.52 -5.82 2.97
CA ALA A 170 -5.73 -5.00 1.77
C ALA A 170 -4.80 -5.42 0.63
N ASN A 171 -3.54 -5.72 0.95
CA ASN A 171 -2.55 -6.12 -0.02
C ASN A 171 -2.83 -7.51 -0.62
N ILE A 172 -3.07 -8.54 0.20
CA ILE A 172 -3.36 -9.89 -0.32
C ILE A 172 -4.70 -9.95 -1.06
N GLY A 173 -5.66 -9.09 -0.68
CA GLY A 173 -6.93 -8.97 -1.37
C GLY A 173 -6.77 -8.44 -2.79
N THR A 174 -5.78 -7.58 -3.01
CA THR A 174 -5.49 -6.93 -4.30
C THR A 174 -4.51 -7.76 -5.13
N TYR A 175 -3.41 -8.21 -4.54
CA TYR A 175 -2.29 -8.88 -5.23
C TYR A 175 -2.24 -10.37 -4.90
N ALA A 176 -3.40 -11.03 -4.92
CA ALA A 176 -3.52 -12.44 -4.55
C ALA A 176 -2.58 -13.35 -5.38
N ALA A 177 -2.37 -13.03 -6.66
CA ALA A 177 -1.47 -13.75 -7.54
C ALA A 177 0.00 -13.68 -7.11
N GLU A 178 0.41 -12.57 -6.49
CA GLU A 178 1.78 -12.37 -6.01
C GLU A 178 2.03 -12.97 -4.62
N PHE A 179 0.99 -13.44 -3.93
CA PHE A 179 1.07 -13.79 -2.50
C PHE A 179 2.25 -14.71 -2.14
N ALA A 180 2.43 -15.80 -2.90
CA ALA A 180 3.46 -16.79 -2.62
C ALA A 180 4.88 -16.20 -2.78
N ALA A 181 5.11 -15.41 -3.83
CA ALA A 181 6.37 -14.72 -4.07
C ALA A 181 6.60 -13.56 -3.08
N ALA A 182 5.52 -12.87 -2.70
CA ALA A 182 5.54 -11.75 -1.79
C ALA A 182 5.83 -12.15 -0.33
N TYR A 183 5.33 -13.31 0.09
CA TYR A 183 5.36 -13.78 1.46
C TYR A 183 5.75 -15.27 1.58
N PRO A 184 6.93 -15.68 1.08
CA PRO A 184 7.32 -17.09 1.00
C PRO A 184 7.36 -17.77 2.38
N THR A 185 7.71 -17.01 3.43
CA THR A 185 7.81 -17.49 4.80
C THR A 185 6.48 -17.45 5.56
N CYS A 186 5.38 -16.99 4.94
CA CYS A 186 4.08 -16.93 5.60
C CYS A 186 3.65 -18.35 6.05
N PRO A 187 3.21 -18.53 7.31
CA PRO A 187 2.84 -19.85 7.83
C PRO A 187 1.52 -20.37 7.25
N VAL A 188 0.69 -19.49 6.70
CA VAL A 188 -0.59 -19.81 6.07
C VAL A 188 -0.42 -19.67 4.56
N LYS A 189 -0.47 -20.79 3.84
CA LYS A 189 0.07 -20.90 2.47
C LYS A 189 -0.87 -20.47 1.35
N THR A 190 -2.16 -20.25 1.62
CA THR A 190 -3.12 -19.87 0.58
C THR A 190 -3.82 -18.57 0.95
N VAL A 191 -4.05 -17.71 -0.05
CA VAL A 191 -4.77 -16.44 0.15
C VAL A 191 -6.15 -16.67 0.77
N ALA A 192 -6.88 -17.69 0.31
CA ALA A 192 -8.20 -18.02 0.84
C ALA A 192 -8.15 -18.35 2.35
N ARG A 193 -7.16 -19.15 2.78
CA ARG A 193 -7.01 -19.47 4.20
C ARG A 193 -6.53 -18.27 5.01
N VAL A 194 -5.63 -17.44 4.48
CA VAL A 194 -5.19 -16.20 5.15
C VAL A 194 -6.38 -15.28 5.39
N LEU A 195 -7.20 -15.01 4.37
CA LEU A 195 -8.37 -14.16 4.50
C LEU A 195 -9.35 -14.72 5.54
N GLN A 196 -9.64 -16.02 5.49
CA GLN A 196 -10.47 -16.68 6.50
C GLN A 196 -9.93 -16.47 7.93
N VAL A 197 -8.62 -16.67 8.12
CA VAL A 197 -7.97 -16.47 9.43
C VAL A 197 -8.09 -15.01 9.88
N LEU A 198 -7.90 -14.05 8.99
CA LEU A 198 -8.03 -12.63 9.30
C LEU A 198 -9.48 -12.23 9.63
N ASP A 199 -10.47 -12.83 8.98
CA ASP A 199 -11.89 -12.59 9.27
C ASP A 199 -12.29 -13.12 10.66
N GLU A 200 -11.58 -14.11 11.19
CA GLU A 200 -11.76 -14.65 12.55
C GLU A 200 -11.06 -13.81 13.63
N VAL A 201 -10.07 -12.98 13.27
CA VAL A 201 -9.35 -12.12 14.22
C VAL A 201 -10.15 -10.84 14.44
N SER A 202 -10.46 -10.53 15.70
CA SER A 202 -11.04 -9.23 16.06
C SER A 202 -9.99 -8.13 16.16
N ALA A 203 -10.42 -6.87 16.00
CA ALA A 203 -9.60 -5.69 16.28
C ALA A 203 -8.91 -5.80 17.64
N ILE A 204 -7.60 -5.63 17.67
CA ILE A 204 -6.80 -5.76 18.88
C ILE A 204 -6.98 -4.48 19.69
N LYS A 205 -7.56 -4.61 20.89
CA LYS A 205 -7.97 -3.48 21.72
C LYS A 205 -6.83 -3.00 22.61
N ASP A 206 -6.15 -3.97 23.22
CA ASP A 206 -5.08 -3.74 24.16
C ASP A 206 -4.10 -4.93 24.17
N ARG A 207 -3.07 -4.86 25.03
CA ARG A 207 -2.04 -5.89 25.16
C ARG A 207 -2.58 -7.20 25.72
N THR A 208 -3.55 -7.14 26.62
CA THR A 208 -4.21 -8.32 27.17
C THR A 208 -4.92 -9.05 26.05
N HIS A 209 -5.76 -8.36 25.27
CA HIS A 209 -6.47 -8.92 24.13
C HIS A 209 -5.51 -9.57 23.10
N LEU A 210 -4.39 -8.91 22.77
CA LEU A 210 -3.37 -9.52 21.89
C LEU A 210 -2.81 -10.83 22.47
N THR A 211 -2.50 -10.83 23.76
CA THR A 211 -2.00 -12.01 24.47
C THR A 211 -3.05 -13.12 24.46
N GLU A 212 -4.32 -12.78 24.64
CA GLU A 212 -5.43 -13.74 24.63
C GLU A 212 -5.64 -14.40 23.27
N ILE A 213 -5.65 -13.63 22.19
CA ILE A 213 -5.70 -14.18 20.82
C ILE A 213 -4.49 -15.10 20.58
N CYS A 214 -3.35 -14.79 21.20
CA CYS A 214 -2.13 -15.58 21.06
C CYS A 214 -1.95 -16.69 22.11
N LYS A 215 -2.99 -17.04 22.90
CA LYS A 215 -2.92 -18.10 23.93
C LYS A 215 -2.77 -19.50 23.33
N GLU A 216 -3.30 -19.74 22.12
CA GLU A 216 -3.28 -21.06 21.47
C GLU A 216 -2.17 -21.17 20.40
N PRO A 217 -1.00 -21.74 20.71
CA PRO A 217 0.18 -21.63 19.84
C PRO A 217 0.09 -22.42 18.53
N ARG A 218 -0.97 -23.22 18.37
CA ARG A 218 -1.17 -24.14 17.24
C ARG A 218 -2.19 -23.63 16.22
N GLY A 219 -2.96 -22.59 16.54
CA GLY A 219 -3.92 -22.01 15.62
C GLY A 219 -3.26 -21.23 14.48
N ASP A 220 -3.88 -21.21 13.31
CA ASP A 220 -3.38 -20.38 12.19
C ASP A 220 -3.38 -18.89 12.53
N GLN A 221 -4.32 -18.44 13.37
CA GLN A 221 -4.40 -17.07 13.89
C GLN A 221 -3.10 -16.70 14.64
N TYR A 222 -2.72 -17.53 15.63
CA TYR A 222 -1.48 -17.38 16.36
C TYR A 222 -0.27 -17.35 15.43
N ARG A 223 -0.16 -18.33 14.53
CA ARG A 223 0.98 -18.46 13.62
C ARG A 223 1.09 -17.22 12.73
N LEU A 224 -0.02 -16.75 12.17
CA LEU A 224 -0.06 -15.57 11.32
C LEU A 224 0.31 -14.31 12.09
N LEU A 225 -0.28 -14.08 13.26
CA LEU A 225 0.01 -12.92 14.11
C LEU A 225 1.47 -12.93 14.57
N SER A 226 1.97 -14.06 15.06
CA SER A 226 3.37 -14.20 15.45
C SER A 226 4.30 -13.91 14.27
N TRP A 227 3.98 -14.41 13.08
CA TRP A 227 4.77 -14.16 11.88
C TRP A 227 4.75 -12.67 11.48
N LEU A 228 3.59 -12.03 11.45
CA LEU A 228 3.47 -10.58 11.16
C LEU A 228 4.26 -9.75 12.17
N SER A 229 4.13 -10.06 13.46
CA SER A 229 4.88 -9.43 14.55
C SER A 229 6.39 -9.58 14.35
N SER A 230 6.88 -10.78 14.03
CA SER A 230 8.31 -11.03 13.90
C SER A 230 8.93 -10.43 12.62
N ASN A 231 8.18 -10.33 11.53
CA ASN A 231 8.71 -9.88 10.24
C ASN A 231 8.54 -8.37 10.03
N PHE A 232 7.49 -7.76 10.59
CA PHE A 232 7.14 -6.35 10.33
C PHE A 232 6.92 -5.54 11.60
N GLY A 233 6.81 -6.19 12.75
CA GLY A 233 6.41 -5.54 14.00
C GLY A 233 7.39 -4.48 14.51
N SER A 234 8.70 -4.72 14.35
CA SER A 234 9.74 -3.76 14.72
C SER A 234 9.90 -2.62 13.72
N ASN A 235 9.27 -2.70 12.56
CA ASN A 235 9.47 -1.73 11.48
C ASN A 235 8.70 -0.45 11.76
N ILE A 236 7.58 -0.55 12.48
CA ILE A 236 6.63 0.53 12.68
C ILE A 236 6.46 0.80 14.18
N THR A 237 6.56 2.07 14.55
CA THR A 237 6.31 2.55 15.91
C THR A 237 5.14 3.52 15.90
N GLU A 238 4.21 3.38 16.83
CA GLU A 238 3.11 4.34 17.00
C GLU A 238 3.64 5.70 17.46
N ALA A 239 3.28 6.77 16.74
CA ALA A 239 3.72 8.14 17.01
C ALA A 239 2.68 8.89 17.85
N THR A 240 2.78 8.74 19.16
CA THR A 240 1.91 9.40 20.14
C THR A 240 2.61 10.58 20.81
N GLN A 241 1.83 11.47 21.45
CA GLN A 241 2.41 12.54 22.27
C GLN A 241 3.29 11.97 23.40
N ALA A 242 2.87 10.87 24.03
CA ALA A 242 3.64 10.20 25.07
C ALA A 242 4.97 9.62 24.56
N SER A 243 5.05 9.24 23.28
CA SER A 243 6.30 8.78 22.67
C SER A 243 7.23 9.92 22.25
N GLY A 244 6.74 11.18 22.25
CA GLY A 244 7.47 12.33 21.73
C GLY A 244 7.65 12.33 20.20
N LEU A 245 7.08 11.37 19.48
CA LEU A 245 7.22 11.21 18.03
C LEU A 245 6.06 11.80 17.23
N ARG A 246 4.97 12.23 17.88
CA ARG A 246 3.80 12.81 17.18
C ARG A 246 4.18 14.16 16.58
N ILE A 247 3.90 14.33 15.29
CA ILE A 247 4.06 15.60 14.57
C ILE A 247 2.80 16.43 14.81
N LYS A 248 2.98 17.67 15.28
CA LYS A 248 1.88 18.60 15.54
C LYS A 248 1.37 19.22 14.23
N GLY A 249 0.24 19.91 14.32
CA GLY A 249 -0.41 20.57 13.19
C GLY A 249 -1.39 19.68 12.41
N PHE A 250 -1.22 18.36 12.47
CA PHE A 250 -2.25 17.44 12.00
C PHE A 250 -3.45 17.39 12.97
N PRO A 251 -4.69 17.22 12.48
CA PRO A 251 -5.85 17.02 13.34
C PRO A 251 -5.67 15.85 14.32
N GLU A 252 -6.26 15.94 15.50
CA GLU A 252 -6.12 14.90 16.54
C GLU A 252 -6.63 13.52 16.09
N THR A 253 -7.59 13.52 15.16
CA THR A 253 -8.16 12.31 14.56
C THR A 253 -7.21 11.58 13.61
N VAL A 254 -6.11 12.22 13.17
CA VAL A 254 -5.08 11.57 12.35
C VAL A 254 -4.19 10.70 13.24
N ILE A 255 -4.17 9.41 12.93
CA ILE A 255 -3.29 8.44 13.58
C ILE A 255 -1.94 8.47 12.87
N GLN A 256 -0.85 8.51 13.65
CA GLN A 256 0.49 8.66 13.13
C GLN A 256 1.36 7.48 13.53
N PHE A 257 2.21 7.04 12.62
CA PHE A 257 3.22 6.03 12.85
C PHE A 257 4.57 6.48 12.28
N VAL A 258 5.65 6.07 12.91
CA VAL A 258 7.02 6.20 12.42
C VAL A 258 7.45 4.89 11.79
N LEU A 259 8.05 4.94 10.60
CA LEU A 259 8.76 3.80 10.03
C LEU A 259 10.20 3.80 10.58
N ALA A 260 10.35 3.20 11.76
CA ALA A 260 11.61 3.19 12.51
C ALA A 260 12.68 2.31 11.85
N ASN A 261 12.29 1.12 11.40
CA ASN A 261 13.19 0.14 10.81
C ASN A 261 12.63 -0.32 9.46
N PRO A 262 12.91 0.39 8.34
CA PRO A 262 12.53 -0.07 7.02
C PRO A 262 13.09 -1.47 6.71
N VAL A 263 12.48 -2.17 5.76
CA VAL A 263 13.00 -3.47 5.29
C VAL A 263 14.48 -3.34 4.91
N ALA A 264 15.25 -4.38 5.25
CA ALA A 264 16.70 -4.43 5.04
C ALA A 264 17.07 -4.03 3.60
N GLY A 265 18.14 -3.24 3.46
CA GLY A 265 18.61 -2.71 2.17
C GLY A 265 18.00 -1.37 1.76
N HIS A 266 16.73 -1.08 2.05
CA HIS A 266 16.12 0.21 1.67
C HIS A 266 16.83 1.39 2.35
N ASN A 267 17.09 1.28 3.65
CA ASN A 267 17.75 2.34 4.40
C ASN A 267 19.22 2.49 3.98
N ASP A 268 19.89 1.40 3.58
CA ASP A 268 21.28 1.44 3.12
C ASP A 268 21.42 2.15 1.77
N LEU A 269 20.52 1.85 0.83
CA LEU A 269 20.45 2.54 -0.46
C LEU A 269 20.18 4.04 -0.26
N PHE A 270 19.17 4.38 0.54
CA PHE A 270 18.85 5.76 0.88
C PHE A 270 20.04 6.48 1.53
N ASN A 271 20.66 5.88 2.55
CA ASN A 271 21.82 6.45 3.24
C ASN A 271 23.01 6.63 2.28
N GLY A 272 23.16 5.75 1.30
CA GLY A 272 24.11 5.91 0.19
C GLY A 272 23.87 7.20 -0.59
N HIS A 273 22.62 7.50 -0.95
CA HIS A 273 22.27 8.76 -1.63
C HIS A 273 22.37 9.98 -0.71
N LEU A 274 22.01 9.84 0.57
CA LEU A 274 22.14 10.91 1.56
C LEU A 274 23.61 11.34 1.74
N ARG A 275 24.54 10.37 1.82
CA ARG A 275 25.98 10.65 1.84
C ARG A 275 26.44 11.37 0.57
N LYS A 276 26.01 10.90 -0.61
CA LYS A 276 26.32 11.56 -1.90
C LYS A 276 25.77 12.99 -1.96
N ALA A 277 24.61 13.22 -1.37
CA ALA A 277 23.99 14.54 -1.25
C ALA A 277 24.58 15.39 -0.10
N LYS A 278 25.64 14.93 0.58
CA LYS A 278 26.27 15.61 1.73
C LYS A 278 25.29 15.91 2.86
N GLY A 279 24.42 14.94 3.17
CA GLY A 279 23.38 15.07 4.19
C GLY A 279 22.18 15.92 3.78
N LYS A 280 22.17 16.50 2.57
CA LYS A 280 21.04 17.31 2.10
C LYS A 280 19.90 16.40 1.66
N SER A 281 18.72 16.70 2.19
CA SER A 281 17.46 16.05 1.83
C SER A 281 16.32 17.07 1.89
N MET A 282 15.18 16.70 1.35
CA MET A 282 13.94 17.47 1.37
C MET A 282 12.81 16.64 1.94
N LEU A 283 11.90 17.31 2.65
CA LEU A 283 10.61 16.75 3.05
C LEU A 283 9.63 16.86 1.88
N LEU A 284 9.10 15.71 1.47
CA LEU A 284 8.02 15.56 0.49
C LEU A 284 6.95 14.60 1.00
N PHE A 285 5.73 14.77 0.51
CA PHE A 285 4.56 13.98 0.85
C PHE A 285 4.10 13.16 -0.35
N HIS A 286 3.53 11.98 -0.07
CA HIS A 286 2.91 11.14 -1.09
C HIS A 286 1.61 10.55 -0.53
N GLY A 287 0.50 10.82 -1.23
CA GLY A 287 -0.78 10.20 -0.95
C GLY A 287 -0.88 8.85 -1.65
N THR A 288 -1.29 7.82 -0.92
CA THR A 288 -1.50 6.48 -1.47
C THR A 288 -2.69 5.82 -0.80
N THR A 289 -3.03 4.62 -1.27
CA THR A 289 -4.12 3.83 -0.70
C THR A 289 -3.59 2.71 0.18
N GLN A 290 -4.45 2.16 1.03
CA GLN A 290 -4.06 1.13 1.99
C GLN A 290 -3.51 -0.14 1.29
N ARG A 291 -4.08 -0.52 0.14
CA ARG A 291 -3.63 -1.68 -0.64
C ARG A 291 -2.21 -1.56 -1.19
N HIS A 292 -1.77 -0.35 -1.52
CA HIS A 292 -0.44 -0.10 -2.06
C HIS A 292 0.60 0.01 -0.95
N LEU A 293 0.23 0.51 0.23
CA LEU A 293 1.18 0.78 1.32
C LEU A 293 2.02 -0.45 1.68
N GLN A 294 1.44 -1.65 1.83
CA GLN A 294 2.23 -2.83 2.18
C GLN A 294 3.26 -3.21 1.09
N SER A 295 2.90 -3.03 -0.19
CA SER A 295 3.83 -3.24 -1.30
C SER A 295 4.96 -2.21 -1.25
N ILE A 296 4.61 -0.94 -1.03
CA ILE A 296 5.56 0.16 -0.89
C ILE A 296 6.54 -0.08 0.27
N LEU A 297 6.04 -0.50 1.44
CA LEU A 297 6.89 -0.80 2.60
C LEU A 297 7.85 -1.97 2.35
N ARG A 298 7.43 -2.97 1.56
CA ARG A 298 8.21 -4.18 1.28
C ARG A 298 9.20 -4.02 0.13
N LYS A 299 8.77 -3.43 -0.99
CA LYS A 299 9.53 -3.33 -2.24
C LYS A 299 10.11 -1.94 -2.51
N GLY A 300 9.68 -0.93 -1.75
CA GLY A 300 9.90 0.48 -2.09
C GLY A 300 8.85 0.99 -3.06
N PHE A 301 8.99 2.24 -3.47
CA PHE A 301 8.11 2.84 -4.47
C PHE A 301 8.34 2.21 -5.85
N THR A 302 7.28 2.19 -6.65
CA THR A 302 7.35 1.95 -8.09
C THR A 302 6.97 3.24 -8.82
N PRO A 303 7.42 3.45 -10.06
CA PRO A 303 7.00 4.62 -10.83
C PRO A 303 5.47 4.68 -10.93
N ALA A 304 4.91 5.88 -10.92
CA ALA A 304 3.50 6.08 -11.18
C ALA A 304 3.17 5.64 -12.61
N ALA A 305 2.00 5.00 -12.79
CA ALA A 305 1.48 4.70 -14.12
C ALA A 305 1.08 5.98 -14.86
N ASP A 306 0.67 7.02 -14.12
CA ASP A 306 0.45 8.35 -14.67
C ASP A 306 1.79 8.99 -15.04
N ILE A 307 1.94 9.32 -16.32
CA ILE A 307 3.14 9.93 -16.90
C ILE A 307 2.92 11.39 -17.31
N ARG A 308 1.82 12.04 -16.87
CA ARG A 308 1.48 13.42 -17.28
C ARG A 308 2.57 14.46 -16.99
N PHE A 309 3.43 14.20 -16.01
CA PHE A 309 4.59 15.05 -15.68
C PHE A 309 5.93 14.35 -16.00
N GLY A 310 5.88 13.32 -16.84
CA GLY A 310 6.94 12.38 -17.19
C GLY A 310 7.04 11.20 -16.23
N ALA A 311 7.72 10.14 -16.68
CA ALA A 311 7.91 8.92 -15.89
C ALA A 311 8.58 9.21 -14.54
N GLY A 312 8.11 8.57 -13.47
CA GLY A 312 8.64 8.69 -12.10
C GLY A 312 7.55 8.60 -11.04
N LEU A 313 7.87 8.91 -9.79
CA LEU A 313 6.90 9.02 -8.71
C LEU A 313 6.57 10.48 -8.42
N PHE A 314 5.29 10.81 -8.32
CA PHE A 314 4.85 12.17 -7.95
C PHE A 314 4.76 12.32 -6.44
N MET A 315 5.36 13.41 -5.94
CA MET A 315 5.38 13.76 -4.53
C MET A 315 5.23 15.27 -4.38
N ALA A 316 4.56 15.74 -3.34
CA ALA A 316 4.29 17.16 -3.14
C ALA A 316 4.98 17.73 -1.91
N GLU A 317 5.38 18.99 -1.97
CA GLU A 317 5.91 19.72 -0.82
C GLU A 317 4.84 20.02 0.24
N ASN A 318 3.62 20.28 -0.22
CA ASN A 318 2.47 20.58 0.64
C ASN A 318 1.68 19.29 0.94
N PRO A 319 1.42 18.95 2.21
CA PRO A 319 0.55 17.83 2.57
C PRO A 319 -0.79 17.85 1.84
N GLN A 320 -1.42 19.02 1.69
CA GLN A 320 -2.75 19.16 1.10
C GLN A 320 -2.87 18.55 -0.31
N THR A 321 -1.86 18.77 -1.17
CA THR A 321 -1.82 18.18 -2.51
C THR A 321 -1.84 16.65 -2.44
N SER A 322 -1.09 16.08 -1.49
CA SER A 322 -1.04 14.62 -1.29
C SER A 322 -2.27 14.05 -0.60
N TYR A 323 -3.00 14.83 0.20
CA TYR A 323 -4.27 14.39 0.80
C TYR A 323 -5.29 14.00 -0.27
N TYR A 324 -5.38 14.78 -1.35
CA TYR A 324 -6.28 14.47 -2.46
C TYR A 324 -6.02 13.07 -3.04
N TYR A 325 -4.75 12.70 -3.22
CA TYR A 325 -4.37 11.37 -3.73
C TYR A 325 -4.53 10.27 -2.68
N ALA A 326 -4.25 10.56 -1.40
CA ALA A 326 -4.55 9.66 -0.30
C ALA A 326 -6.06 9.36 -0.24
N ALA A 327 -6.88 10.28 -0.73
CA ALA A 327 -8.31 10.20 -0.73
C ALA A 327 -8.96 9.67 -2.03
N LYS A 328 -8.17 9.43 -3.07
CA LYS A 328 -8.71 9.13 -4.41
C LYS A 328 -9.40 7.76 -4.52
N GLU A 329 -9.23 6.88 -3.53
CA GLU A 329 -9.82 5.52 -3.55
C GLU A 329 -11.36 5.53 -3.61
N ARG A 330 -12.04 6.61 -3.16
CA ARG A 330 -13.50 6.78 -3.27
C ARG A 330 -14.04 6.66 -4.69
N GLY A 331 -13.31 7.19 -5.66
CA GLY A 331 -13.75 7.22 -7.05
C GLY A 331 -13.68 5.84 -7.71
N MET A 332 -12.94 4.91 -7.11
CA MET A 332 -12.86 3.54 -7.59
C MET A 332 -14.04 2.76 -6.98
N LYS A 333 -15.18 2.78 -7.69
CA LYS A 333 -16.44 2.08 -7.34
C LYS A 333 -16.29 0.56 -7.12
N ASN A 334 -15.13 -0.01 -7.42
CA ASN A 334 -14.80 -1.37 -7.04
C ASN A 334 -14.36 -1.37 -5.58
N HIS A 335 -15.35 -1.44 -4.67
CA HIS A 335 -15.18 -1.49 -3.22
C HIS A 335 -14.28 -2.66 -2.78
N TRP A 336 -12.97 -2.45 -2.83
CA TRP A 336 -12.01 -3.39 -2.26
C TRP A 336 -12.23 -3.41 -0.76
N LYS A 337 -12.66 -4.56 -0.25
CA LYS A 337 -12.96 -4.75 1.16
C LYS A 337 -11.69 -4.47 1.98
N HIS A 338 -11.74 -3.42 2.80
CA HIS A 338 -10.85 -3.26 3.93
C HIS A 338 -11.04 -4.47 4.87
N TRP A 339 -10.10 -4.71 5.77
CA TRP A 339 -10.28 -5.76 6.78
C TRP A 339 -11.52 -5.41 7.63
N PRO A 340 -12.59 -6.22 7.68
CA PRO A 340 -13.87 -5.82 8.28
C PRO A 340 -13.81 -5.53 9.80
N LYS A 341 -12.68 -5.86 10.43
CA LYS A 341 -12.40 -5.59 11.86
C LYS A 341 -11.31 -4.52 12.01
N SER A 342 -10.92 -3.86 10.94
CA SER A 342 -9.97 -2.75 10.97
C SER A 342 -10.54 -1.59 11.78
N PRO A 343 -9.76 -1.00 12.71
CA PRO A 343 -10.13 0.28 13.31
C PRO A 343 -9.93 1.46 12.34
N PHE A 344 -9.42 1.20 11.13
CA PHE A 344 -9.11 2.20 10.09
C PHE A 344 -10.06 2.07 8.88
N GLU A 345 -11.33 1.75 9.13
CA GLU A 345 -12.34 1.57 8.08
C GLU A 345 -12.48 2.84 7.22
N GLU A 346 -12.24 2.69 5.92
CA GLU A 346 -12.29 3.71 4.85
C GLU A 346 -11.07 4.67 4.74
N TRP A 347 -9.99 4.50 5.48
CA TRP A 347 -8.99 5.59 5.63
C TRP A 347 -8.03 5.76 4.45
N GLY A 348 -7.62 7.02 4.21
CA GLY A 348 -6.54 7.37 3.30
C GLY A 348 -5.16 7.24 3.93
N ILE A 349 -4.12 7.02 3.12
CA ILE A 349 -2.74 6.95 3.59
C ILE A 349 -1.93 8.12 3.04
N LEU A 350 -1.37 8.92 3.94
CA LEU A 350 -0.38 9.93 3.60
C LEU A 350 0.99 9.51 4.13
N LEU A 351 2.00 9.57 3.29
CA LEU A 351 3.39 9.27 3.63
C LEU A 351 4.18 10.57 3.66
N ALA A 352 4.88 10.84 4.76
CA ALA A 352 5.94 11.85 4.76
C ALA A 352 7.29 11.16 4.54
N CYS A 353 7.98 11.61 3.50
CA CYS A 353 9.19 11.01 3.02
C CYS A 353 10.34 12.01 3.05
N GLN A 354 11.50 11.50 3.39
CA GLN A 354 12.77 12.17 3.24
C GLN A 354 13.33 11.80 1.88
N VAL A 355 13.62 12.79 1.04
CA VAL A 355 14.09 12.57 -0.34
C VAL A 355 15.44 13.23 -0.53
N THR A 356 16.37 12.50 -1.13
CA THR A 356 17.71 13.03 -1.47
C THR A 356 17.74 13.48 -2.92
N GLY A 357 18.44 14.58 -3.18
CA GLY A 357 18.34 15.30 -4.45
C GLY A 357 17.21 16.32 -4.45
N LYS A 358 16.91 16.90 -5.61
CA LYS A 358 15.88 17.94 -5.76
C LYS A 358 14.60 17.43 -6.44
N GLY A 359 14.60 16.21 -6.96
CA GLY A 359 13.58 15.78 -7.93
C GLY A 359 13.59 16.64 -9.20
N ARG A 360 12.64 16.38 -10.09
CA ARG A 360 12.29 17.30 -11.18
C ARG A 360 11.00 18.03 -10.78
N PRO A 361 11.03 19.34 -10.50
CA PRO A 361 9.81 20.07 -10.18
C PRO A 361 8.87 20.08 -11.38
N VAL A 362 7.58 19.94 -11.14
CA VAL A 362 6.52 20.14 -12.12
C VAL A 362 6.30 21.65 -12.28
N ARG A 363 6.25 22.14 -13.51
CA ARG A 363 6.05 23.57 -13.80
C ARG A 363 4.56 23.89 -13.93
N ASP A 364 4.22 25.13 -13.59
CA ASP A 364 3.00 25.89 -13.92
C ASP A 364 1.63 25.35 -13.45
N ASP A 365 1.37 24.04 -13.47
CA ASP A 365 0.04 23.48 -13.18
C ASP A 365 -0.12 22.96 -11.73
N ASP A 366 0.96 22.61 -11.04
CA ASP A 366 0.92 22.07 -9.67
C ASP A 366 2.18 22.47 -8.87
N PRO A 367 2.24 23.74 -8.40
CA PRO A 367 3.42 24.28 -7.76
C PRO A 367 3.77 23.50 -6.49
N GLY A 368 5.03 23.06 -6.41
CA GLY A 368 5.53 22.27 -5.28
C GLY A 368 5.38 20.75 -5.46
N THR A 369 4.86 20.28 -6.59
CA THR A 369 4.93 18.86 -6.97
C THR A 369 6.26 18.55 -7.67
N HIS A 370 6.81 17.37 -7.37
CA HIS A 370 8.09 16.88 -7.86
C HIS A 370 7.93 15.48 -8.43
N VAL A 371 8.59 15.23 -9.56
CA VAL A 371 8.78 13.89 -10.12
C VAL A 371 10.11 13.33 -9.65
N ILE A 372 10.07 12.21 -8.93
CA ILE A 372 11.26 11.52 -8.44
C ILE A 372 11.53 10.31 -9.32
N ASN A 373 12.60 10.38 -10.10
CA ASN A 373 13.03 9.26 -10.97
C ASN A 373 13.87 8.21 -10.23
N LYS A 374 14.49 8.62 -9.13
CA LYS A 374 15.43 7.79 -8.38
C LYS A 374 14.77 7.31 -7.10
N LEU A 375 13.99 6.24 -7.20
CA LEU A 375 13.09 5.82 -6.12
C LEU A 375 13.82 5.33 -4.87
N ASP A 376 15.03 4.81 -5.02
CA ASP A 376 15.90 4.42 -3.90
C ASP A 376 16.49 5.64 -3.15
N SER A 377 16.28 6.87 -3.66
CA SER A 377 16.62 8.13 -3.01
C SER A 377 15.55 8.61 -2.02
N ILE A 378 14.45 7.85 -1.87
CA ILE A 378 13.30 8.14 -1.03
C ILE A 378 13.32 7.23 0.20
N ALA A 379 13.16 7.80 1.38
CA ALA A 379 12.88 7.05 2.60
C ALA A 379 11.57 7.50 3.23
N ILE A 380 10.66 6.56 3.46
CA ILE A 380 9.44 6.80 4.22
C ILE A 380 9.83 6.94 5.69
N ARG A 381 9.36 8.01 6.33
CA ARG A 381 9.65 8.28 7.74
C ARG A 381 8.38 8.23 8.58
N TYR A 382 7.28 8.76 8.05
CA TYR A 382 6.00 8.73 8.73
C TYR A 382 4.89 8.18 7.83
N ILE A 383 3.95 7.52 8.49
CA ILE A 383 2.68 7.04 7.93
C ILE A 383 1.57 7.73 8.71
N PHE A 384 0.75 8.52 8.02
CA PHE A 384 -0.44 9.17 8.53
C PHE A 384 -1.66 8.41 8.00
N ILE A 385 -2.49 7.92 8.91
CA ILE A 385 -3.76 7.32 8.56
C ILE A 385 -4.80 8.43 8.69
N LEU A 386 -5.42 8.79 7.57
CA LEU A 386 -6.37 9.89 7.46
C LEU A 386 -7.81 9.37 7.59
N PRO A 387 -8.56 9.74 8.64
CA PRO A 387 -9.92 9.25 8.84
C PRO A 387 -10.84 9.74 7.72
N TRP A 388 -11.61 8.82 7.17
CA TRP A 388 -12.39 9.05 5.96
C TRP A 388 -13.80 9.56 6.17
N GLY A 389 -14.43 9.23 7.31
CA GLY A 389 -15.75 9.73 7.69
C GLY A 389 -15.86 11.27 7.75
N SER A 390 -14.76 11.98 7.48
CA SER A 390 -14.67 13.42 7.36
C SER A 390 -13.86 13.93 6.16
N ILE A 391 -13.46 13.11 5.16
CA ILE A 391 -12.86 13.63 3.90
C ILE A 391 -13.95 14.23 3.02
N ASP A 392 -14.56 15.27 3.57
CA ASP A 392 -15.10 16.40 2.84
C ASP A 392 -13.91 17.22 2.31
N GLU A 393 -14.16 18.18 1.41
CA GLU A 393 -13.19 19.23 1.09
C GLU A 393 -12.56 19.82 2.37
N ASP A 394 -13.30 19.79 3.49
CA ASP A 394 -12.82 20.20 4.81
C ASP A 394 -11.63 19.40 5.35
N LEU A 395 -11.52 18.06 5.17
CA LEU A 395 -10.30 17.38 5.63
C LEU A 395 -9.10 17.74 4.76
N ILE A 396 -9.30 17.86 3.45
CA ILE A 396 -8.25 18.31 2.54
C ILE A 396 -7.80 19.72 2.94
N ARG A 397 -8.75 20.62 3.24
CA ARG A 397 -8.47 21.98 3.76
C ARG A 397 -7.86 21.97 5.16
N SER A 398 -8.11 20.93 5.96
CA SER A 398 -7.51 20.76 7.30
C SER A 398 -6.07 20.25 7.26
N ALA A 399 -5.56 19.83 6.08
CA ALA A 399 -4.18 19.43 5.93
C ALA A 399 -3.27 20.59 6.36
N PRO A 400 -2.30 20.36 7.25
CA PRO A 400 -1.44 21.43 7.71
C PRO A 400 -0.58 21.95 6.56
N ALA A 401 -0.34 23.27 6.55
CA ALA A 401 0.63 23.85 5.64
C ALA A 401 2.04 23.26 5.90
N ARG A 402 2.86 23.15 4.85
CA ARG A 402 4.24 22.65 4.95
C ARG A 402 5.04 23.39 6.03
N SER A 403 4.89 24.72 6.12
CA SER A 403 5.59 25.57 7.08
C SER A 403 5.31 25.19 8.54
N VAL A 404 4.12 24.64 8.84
CA VAL A 404 3.72 24.21 10.18
C VAL A 404 4.44 22.93 10.59
N VAL A 405 4.57 21.97 9.67
CA VAL A 405 5.08 20.63 9.98
C VAL A 405 6.55 20.43 9.68
N LYS A 406 7.16 21.27 8.82
CA LYS A 406 8.51 21.06 8.29
C LYS A 406 9.56 20.95 9.39
N THR A 407 9.62 21.90 10.31
CA THR A 407 10.63 21.94 11.37
C THR A 407 10.54 20.71 12.27
N GLU A 408 9.34 20.31 12.69
CA GLU A 408 9.15 19.13 13.53
C GLU A 408 9.49 17.83 12.79
N MET A 409 9.13 17.73 11.51
CA MET A 409 9.48 16.58 10.67
C MET A 409 10.99 16.43 10.45
N GLU A 410 11.68 17.52 10.14
CA GLU A 410 13.14 17.51 9.95
C GLU A 410 13.87 17.15 11.25
N ALA A 411 13.37 17.63 12.40
CA ALA A 411 13.86 17.19 13.71
C ALA A 411 13.60 15.69 13.94
N ALA A 412 12.42 15.19 13.60
CA ALA A 412 12.10 13.77 13.70
C ALA A 412 12.98 12.89 12.80
N PHE A 413 13.33 13.35 11.59
CA PHE A 413 14.25 12.64 10.71
C PHE A 413 15.61 12.43 11.37
N LYS A 414 16.12 13.45 12.07
CA LYS A 414 17.35 13.36 12.84
C LYS A 414 17.23 12.31 13.95
N THR A 415 16.14 12.32 14.72
CA THR A 415 15.87 11.32 15.76
C THR A 415 15.82 9.89 15.19
N ILE A 416 15.18 9.71 14.03
CA ILE A 416 15.11 8.40 13.36
C ILE A 416 16.52 7.93 12.93
N HIS A 417 17.36 8.84 12.42
CA HIS A 417 18.74 8.53 12.05
C HIS A 417 19.63 8.15 13.23
N GLU A 418 19.42 8.79 14.38
CA GLU A 418 20.14 8.48 15.63
C GLU A 418 19.63 7.19 16.32
N GLY A 419 18.50 6.65 15.83
CA GLY A 419 17.80 5.52 16.42
C GLY A 419 16.78 5.99 17.47
N ILE A 420 15.56 5.49 17.36
CA ILE A 420 14.50 5.76 18.33
C ILE A 420 14.84 5.02 19.62
N LYS A 421 15.16 5.76 20.69
CA LYS A 421 15.35 5.20 22.02
C LYS A 421 13.98 4.97 22.64
N ASP A 422 13.67 3.73 22.98
CA ASP A 422 12.45 3.43 23.73
C ASP A 422 12.53 4.10 25.10
N GLY A 423 11.75 5.16 25.31
CA GLY A 423 11.69 5.90 26.58
C GLY A 423 11.25 5.08 27.81
N ASN A 424 10.99 3.78 27.63
CA ASN A 424 10.60 2.85 28.68
C ASN A 424 11.78 2.14 29.37
N SER A 425 13.03 2.33 28.94
CA SER A 425 14.18 1.72 29.62
C SER A 425 14.60 2.42 30.92
N ALA A 426 13.87 3.45 31.38
CA ALA A 426 14.27 4.30 32.50
C ALA A 426 13.48 4.07 33.82
N LYS A 427 12.68 3.00 33.96
CA LYS A 427 11.89 2.75 35.20
C LYS A 427 11.93 1.34 35.78
N ASP A 428 12.87 0.50 35.35
CA ASP A 428 13.19 -0.75 36.08
C ASP A 428 14.51 -0.58 36.83
N GLY A 429 14.58 0.50 37.62
CA GLY A 429 15.64 0.72 38.59
C GLY A 429 15.25 0.00 39.87
N GLY A 430 15.85 -1.17 40.09
CA GLY A 430 15.87 -1.79 41.41
C GLY A 430 16.41 -0.81 42.44
N GLU A 431 15.86 -0.87 43.65
CA GLU A 431 16.36 -0.17 44.83
C GLU A 431 17.88 -0.36 44.94
N GLU A 432 18.63 0.65 44.53
CA GLU A 432 20.01 0.81 44.92
C GLU A 432 19.97 1.28 46.38
N VAL A 433 20.39 0.39 47.29
CA VAL A 433 20.55 0.70 48.71
C VAL A 433 21.65 1.76 48.81
N VAL A 434 21.23 3.02 48.96
CA VAL A 434 22.12 4.14 49.25
C VAL A 434 22.51 4.05 50.73
N GLU A 435 23.74 3.65 51.00
CA GLU A 435 24.38 3.92 52.30
C GLU A 435 24.59 5.44 52.44
N PRO A 436 24.34 6.03 53.62
CA PRO A 436 24.49 7.47 53.81
C PRO A 436 25.97 7.84 53.93
N GLU A 437 26.51 8.53 52.93
CA GLU A 437 27.77 9.25 53.06
C GLU A 437 27.56 10.61 53.75
N VAL A 438 28.49 10.86 54.66
CA VAL A 438 28.53 12.00 55.58
C VAL A 438 29.14 13.22 54.88
N ASP A 439 28.40 14.31 55.01
CA ASP A 439 28.76 15.73 54.94
C ASP A 439 30.26 16.10 54.99
N GLN A 440 30.68 16.93 54.03
CA GLN A 440 31.64 18.02 54.26
C GLN A 440 31.74 18.99 53.07
N GLY A 441 31.50 20.28 53.34
CA GLY A 441 32.38 21.34 52.85
C GLY A 441 31.86 22.28 51.76
N SER A 442 31.33 23.42 52.21
CA SER A 442 31.47 24.79 51.67
C SER A 442 32.20 25.02 50.35
N ASP A 443 31.56 25.76 49.43
CA ASP A 443 32.20 26.95 48.86
C ASP A 443 31.16 27.94 48.31
N GLU A 444 31.32 29.21 48.69
CA GLU A 444 30.51 30.35 48.26
C GLU A 444 31.07 30.89 46.93
N GLY A 445 30.24 30.94 45.89
CA GLY A 445 30.57 31.54 44.61
C GLY A 445 29.57 32.63 44.23
N GLU A 446 30.02 33.88 44.28
CA GLU A 446 29.32 35.08 43.82
C GLU A 446 28.83 34.95 42.37
N VAL A 447 27.55 35.27 42.15
CA VAL A 447 26.95 35.40 40.81
C VAL A 447 26.94 36.88 40.44
N GLN A 448 27.79 37.27 39.49
CA GLN A 448 27.67 38.55 38.80
C GLN A 448 26.48 38.51 37.83
N ILE A 449 25.51 39.39 38.08
CA ILE A 449 24.40 39.68 37.17
C ILE A 449 24.95 40.60 36.07
N VAL A 450 25.00 40.09 34.83
CA VAL A 450 25.28 40.89 33.64
C VAL A 450 23.94 41.35 33.07
N GLU A 451 23.72 42.66 33.07
CA GLU A 451 22.59 43.33 32.41
C GLU A 451 22.65 43.06 30.90
N SER A 452 21.61 42.41 30.38
CA SER A 452 21.37 42.26 28.94
C SER A 452 20.73 43.54 28.41
N GLY A 453 21.44 44.21 27.50
CA GLY A 453 20.98 45.41 26.81
C GLY A 453 19.84 45.14 25.84
N ASP A 454 18.94 46.12 25.77
CA ASP A 454 17.87 46.26 24.81
C ASP A 454 18.43 46.41 23.39
N TYR A 455 17.89 45.62 22.45
CA TYR A 455 18.06 45.82 21.02
C TYR A 455 16.70 46.15 20.41
N ASP A 456 16.50 47.44 20.13
CA ASP A 456 15.47 47.94 19.22
C ASP A 456 15.76 47.39 17.81
N TYR A 457 14.76 46.75 17.21
CA TYR A 457 14.75 46.46 15.78
C TYR A 457 13.94 47.56 15.08
N ASP A 458 14.65 48.38 14.31
CA ASP A 458 14.07 49.27 13.31
C ASP A 458 13.41 48.41 12.21
N GLU A 459 12.10 48.55 12.07
CA GLU A 459 11.36 48.22 10.86
C GLU A 459 11.61 49.33 9.84
N ASP A 460 12.43 49.07 8.82
CA ASP A 460 12.32 49.74 7.53
C ASP A 460 13.09 48.95 6.44
N GLU A 461 12.45 48.86 5.27
CA GLU A 461 12.96 48.49 3.94
C GLU A 461 12.89 47.02 3.44
N MET A 462 12.08 46.90 2.38
CA MET A 462 11.97 45.91 1.28
C MET A 462 10.99 44.75 1.38
#